data_AF-A0A2N9LAK3-F1
#
_entry.id   AF-A0A2N9LAK3-F1
#
_cell.length_a   1.000
_cell.length_b   1.000
_cell.length_c   1.000
_cell.angle_alpha   90.00
_cell.angle_beta   90.00
_cell.angle_gamma   90.00
#
_symmetry.space_group_name_H-M   'P 1'
#
loop_
_entity.id
_entity.type
_entity.pdbx_description
1 polymer ?
#
loop_
_entity_poly.entity_id
_entity_poly.type
_entity_poly.pdbx_seq_one_letter_code
_entity_poly.pdbx_strand_id
1 'polypeptide(L)'
;MQELAYHGCVMKRPLLRHVLLIALPGLFVLPTLAKDKAKDTPLLTIDWPESGTPALRFTFSKFKSLPGMGPLHGYVMDVTAQNLSSKRIANAQFHVYLFNKDKTRVGEDGIEVSNVGPGESVKFETTVAASDTPVSASLEPITQSAKVVTLTVNSTPQGALLKVDGAEVGETPRMITVGPGHHILTFSKEGFTDGRFPLEIGPNDVSGGTVSFELGNAAFDSVELRDGGVLNGDLVSISGMDLEVRVGGTIQHIDRNKVKRIVLTQREAPTPELPTAAPNP
;
A
#
# COMPACT_ATOMS: atom_id res chain seq x y z
N MET A 1 64.54 -21.89 55.14
CA MET A 1 64.47 -21.89 56.61
C MET A 1 63.15 -21.27 57.05
N GLN A 2 62.55 -21.88 58.06
CA GLN A 2 61.19 -21.76 58.62
C GLN A 2 60.86 -20.44 59.36
N GLU A 3 59.56 -20.11 59.36
CA GLU A 3 58.72 -19.57 60.48
C GLU A 3 59.03 -18.19 61.10
N LEU A 4 58.12 -17.39 61.70
CA LEU A 4 56.77 -17.57 62.28
C LEU A 4 56.09 -16.18 62.51
N ALA A 5 54.85 -16.21 63.00
CA ALA A 5 53.84 -15.15 63.10
C ALA A 5 53.86 -14.24 64.37
N TYR A 6 53.07 -13.14 64.27
CA TYR A 6 52.25 -12.39 65.27
C TYR A 6 52.50 -12.49 66.80
N HIS A 7 52.45 -11.34 67.51
CA HIS A 7 51.43 -11.03 68.55
C HIS A 7 51.56 -9.61 69.17
N GLY A 8 50.43 -9.06 69.65
CA GLY A 8 50.42 -7.94 70.62
C GLY A 8 49.13 -7.09 70.65
N CYS A 9 48.18 -7.44 71.53
CA CYS A 9 46.91 -6.75 71.81
C CYS A 9 46.99 -6.01 73.17
N VAL A 10 46.41 -4.80 73.32
CA VAL A 10 45.93 -4.25 74.61
C VAL A 10 44.74 -3.29 74.41
N MET A 11 43.64 -3.56 75.13
CA MET A 11 42.48 -2.67 75.39
C MET A 11 42.68 -1.82 76.65
N LYS A 12 42.09 -0.59 76.70
CA LYS A 12 41.16 -0.11 77.76
C LYS A 12 40.64 1.33 77.52
N ARG A 13 39.37 1.53 77.94
CA ARG A 13 38.42 2.68 77.84
C ARG A 13 38.74 3.80 78.87
N PRO A 14 37.90 4.81 79.24
CA PRO A 14 36.57 5.33 78.75
C PRO A 14 36.42 6.88 78.74
N LEU A 15 35.26 7.44 78.30
CA LEU A 15 34.33 8.28 79.10
C LEU A 15 33.31 9.04 78.24
N LEU A 16 32.06 8.99 78.70
CA LEU A 16 30.84 9.55 78.11
C LEU A 16 30.52 10.88 78.81
N ARG A 17 30.12 11.93 78.06
CA ARG A 17 29.38 13.07 78.63
C ARG A 17 28.35 13.55 77.62
N HIS A 18 27.08 13.35 77.95
CA HIS A 18 25.93 13.89 77.23
C HIS A 18 25.76 15.37 77.58
N VAL A 19 25.63 16.22 76.57
CA VAL A 19 25.08 17.58 76.71
C VAL A 19 23.98 17.71 75.66
N LEU A 20 22.75 17.85 76.14
CA LEU A 20 21.56 18.17 75.37
C LEU A 20 21.50 19.70 75.26
N LEU A 21 21.52 20.24 74.04
CA LEU A 21 21.29 21.67 73.78
C LEU A 21 20.20 21.81 72.71
N ILE A 22 19.22 22.62 73.06
CA ILE A 22 17.92 22.85 72.43
C ILE A 22 18.11 23.46 71.03
N ALA A 23 17.59 22.81 69.99
CA ALA A 23 17.58 23.32 68.62
C ALA A 23 16.24 23.99 68.28
N LEU A 24 16.27 25.27 67.92
CA LEU A 24 15.18 25.98 67.23
C LEU A 24 14.91 25.31 65.86
N PRO A 25 13.66 25.21 65.38
CA PRO A 25 13.38 24.80 64.01
C PRO A 25 13.63 25.98 63.06
N GLY A 26 14.85 26.07 62.51
CA GLY A 26 15.13 26.87 61.33
C GLY A 26 14.59 26.15 60.10
N LEU A 27 13.58 26.72 59.45
CA LEU A 27 13.03 26.26 58.18
C LEU A 27 14.09 26.39 57.08
N PHE A 28 14.90 25.34 56.86
CA PHE A 28 15.77 25.23 55.70
C PHE A 28 14.92 24.88 54.48
N VAL A 29 14.52 25.91 53.72
CA VAL A 29 14.05 25.72 52.36
C VAL A 29 15.27 25.40 51.51
N LEU A 30 15.50 24.11 51.25
CA LEU A 30 16.41 23.68 50.20
C LEU A 30 15.85 24.20 48.87
N PRO A 31 16.59 25.01 48.08
CA PRO A 31 16.20 25.25 46.71
C PRO A 31 16.33 23.90 45.99
N THR A 32 15.21 23.30 45.63
CA THR A 32 15.18 22.26 44.63
C THR A 32 15.76 22.88 43.36
N LEU A 33 16.97 22.46 42.97
CA LEU A 33 17.42 22.61 41.59
C LEU A 33 16.43 21.81 40.74
N ALA A 34 15.39 22.48 40.25
CA ALA A 34 14.74 22.07 39.03
C ALA A 34 15.85 22.06 37.98
N LYS A 35 16.29 20.87 37.58
CA LYS A 35 16.99 20.71 36.31
C LYS A 35 16.03 21.27 35.26
N ASP A 36 16.28 22.48 34.80
CA ASP A 36 15.68 23.01 33.59
C ASP A 36 15.88 21.93 32.52
N LYS A 37 14.79 21.25 32.12
CA LYS A 37 14.79 20.53 30.87
C LYS A 37 14.93 21.62 29.83
N ALA A 38 16.17 21.87 29.40
CA ALA A 38 16.46 22.72 28.25
C ALA A 38 15.47 22.33 27.16
N LYS A 39 14.59 23.27 26.83
CA LYS A 39 13.64 23.10 25.73
C LYS A 39 14.51 23.07 24.48
N ASP A 40 14.86 21.87 24.01
CA ASP A 40 15.69 21.67 22.82
C ASP A 40 15.08 22.49 21.69
N THR A 41 15.71 23.63 21.41
CA THR A 41 15.24 24.51 20.34
C THR A 41 15.50 23.76 19.05
N PRO A 42 14.46 23.43 18.26
CA PRO A 42 14.63 22.64 17.05
C PRO A 42 15.56 23.38 16.10
N LEU A 43 16.42 22.63 15.42
CA LEU A 43 17.34 23.18 14.43
C LEU A 43 16.55 23.71 13.24
N LEU A 44 15.53 22.96 12.82
CA LEU A 44 14.82 23.23 11.58
C LEU A 44 13.39 22.68 11.65
N THR A 45 12.46 23.43 11.10
CA THR A 45 11.09 22.98 10.82
C THR A 45 10.83 23.09 9.33
N ILE A 46 10.38 22.02 8.69
CA ILE A 46 10.06 21.94 7.27
C ILE A 46 8.58 21.53 7.13
N ASP A 47 7.82 22.35 6.41
CA ASP A 47 6.45 22.03 6.00
C ASP A 47 6.48 21.46 4.58
N TRP A 48 5.87 20.30 4.37
CA TRP A 48 5.83 19.61 3.10
C TRP A 48 4.39 19.37 2.61
N PRO A 49 4.08 19.62 1.33
CA PRO A 49 4.95 20.28 0.35
C PRO A 49 5.24 21.75 0.74
N GLU A 50 6.42 22.26 0.37
CA GLU A 50 6.84 23.64 0.66
C GLU A 50 5.97 24.70 -0.05
N SER A 51 5.29 24.28 -1.12
CA SER A 51 4.33 25.11 -1.86
C SER A 51 2.93 24.53 -1.77
N GLY A 52 1.92 25.39 -1.67
CA GLY A 52 0.53 24.99 -1.50
C GLY A 52 0.17 24.69 -0.04
N THR A 53 -0.75 23.75 0.18
CA THR A 53 -1.21 23.36 1.52
C THR A 53 -0.32 22.23 2.07
N PRO A 54 0.41 22.46 3.17
CA PRO A 54 1.25 21.42 3.76
C PRO A 54 0.43 20.25 4.30
N ALA A 55 0.88 19.03 4.02
CA ALA A 55 0.33 17.79 4.56
C ALA A 55 1.11 17.28 5.76
N LEU A 56 2.42 17.52 5.81
CA LEU A 56 3.31 17.09 6.88
C LEU A 56 4.16 18.27 7.37
N ARG A 57 4.42 18.31 8.68
CA ARG A 57 5.41 19.18 9.31
C ARG A 57 6.48 18.34 9.98
N PHE A 58 7.71 18.48 9.52
CA PHE A 58 8.88 17.86 10.13
C PHE A 58 9.59 18.86 11.01
N THR A 59 9.96 18.46 12.22
CA THR A 59 10.78 19.24 13.14
C THR A 59 12.00 18.41 13.53
N PHE A 60 13.18 18.94 13.23
CA PHE A 60 14.47 18.29 13.47
C PHE A 60 15.16 18.89 14.69
N SER A 61 15.70 18.06 15.56
CA SER A 61 16.61 18.50 16.61
C SER A 61 17.98 18.87 16.03
N LYS A 62 18.88 19.39 16.88
CA LYS A 62 20.25 19.69 16.48
C LYS A 62 21.01 18.41 16.16
N PHE A 63 21.95 18.51 15.23
CA PHE A 63 22.84 17.40 14.89
C PHE A 63 23.67 16.96 16.11
N LYS A 64 23.52 15.69 16.49
CA LYS A 64 24.35 15.04 17.52
C LYS A 64 25.35 14.13 16.80
N SER A 65 26.64 14.49 16.82
CA SER A 65 27.68 13.68 16.19
C SER A 65 27.88 12.36 16.94
N LEU A 66 27.89 11.26 16.21
CA LEU A 66 28.27 9.94 16.69
C LEU A 66 29.76 9.67 16.40
N PRO A 67 30.54 9.21 17.39
CA PRO A 67 31.90 8.75 17.15
C PRO A 67 31.91 7.41 16.39
N GLY A 68 32.87 7.22 15.46
CA GLY A 68 33.26 5.88 14.99
C GLY A 68 32.72 5.38 13.64
N MET A 69 32.59 6.21 12.61
CA MET A 69 32.20 5.77 11.24
C MET A 69 33.31 5.96 10.18
N GLY A 70 34.58 5.71 10.52
CA GLY A 70 35.68 5.81 9.54
C GLY A 70 35.85 7.23 8.98
N PRO A 71 35.99 7.44 7.65
CA PRO A 71 36.11 8.77 7.06
C PRO A 71 34.78 9.56 7.06
N LEU A 72 33.66 8.94 7.43
CA LEU A 72 32.36 9.57 7.55
C LEU A 72 32.00 9.77 9.02
N HIS A 73 31.23 10.81 9.30
CA HIS A 73 30.70 11.11 10.62
C HIS A 73 29.20 10.83 10.64
N GLY A 74 28.74 9.99 11.58
CA GLY A 74 27.31 9.80 11.80
C GLY A 74 26.72 11.00 12.54
N TYR A 75 25.55 11.47 12.10
CA TYR A 75 24.81 12.53 12.79
C TYR A 75 23.40 12.05 13.11
N VAL A 76 23.10 12.03 14.41
CA VAL A 76 21.79 11.67 14.93
C VAL A 76 20.92 12.92 15.05
N MET A 77 19.66 12.79 14.64
CA MET A 77 18.62 13.79 14.83
C MET A 77 17.35 13.13 15.37
N ASP A 78 16.74 13.77 16.36
CA ASP A 78 15.36 13.49 16.74
C ASP A 78 14.44 14.21 15.75
N VAL A 79 13.49 13.49 15.17
CA VAL A 79 12.53 14.00 14.19
C VAL A 79 11.13 13.86 14.75
N THR A 80 10.36 14.95 14.73
CA THR A 80 8.91 14.90 14.93
C THR A 80 8.22 15.18 13.60
N ALA A 81 7.40 14.24 13.15
CA ALA A 81 6.56 14.42 11.97
C ALA A 81 5.09 14.55 12.39
N GLN A 82 4.47 15.69 12.10
CA GLN A 82 3.06 15.96 12.37
C GLN A 82 2.26 15.94 11.09
N ASN A 83 1.12 15.24 11.10
CA ASN A 83 0.16 15.28 9.99
C ASN A 83 -0.72 16.53 10.12
N LEU A 84 -0.57 17.44 9.15
CA LEU A 84 -1.36 18.67 9.04
C LEU A 84 -2.59 18.51 8.14
N SER A 85 -2.70 17.38 7.43
CA SER A 85 -3.82 17.11 6.53
C SER A 85 -5.06 16.59 7.27
N SER A 86 -6.22 16.67 6.61
CA SER A 86 -7.46 16.06 7.09
C SER A 86 -7.56 14.55 6.86
N LYS A 87 -6.58 13.95 6.19
CA LYS A 87 -6.54 12.52 5.84
C LYS A 87 -5.42 11.82 6.59
N ARG A 88 -5.51 10.49 6.72
CA ARG A 88 -4.42 9.68 7.26
C ARG A 88 -3.27 9.64 6.24
N ILE A 89 -2.04 9.86 6.71
CA ILE A 89 -0.83 9.58 5.93
C ILE A 89 -0.54 8.08 6.07
N ALA A 90 -0.87 7.30 5.05
CA ALA A 90 -0.65 5.85 5.07
C ALA A 90 0.84 5.51 5.01
N ASN A 91 1.57 6.15 4.09
CA ASN A 91 3.02 6.05 3.92
C ASN A 91 3.51 7.31 3.19
N ALA A 92 4.66 7.85 3.61
CA ALA A 92 5.37 8.91 2.94
C ALA A 92 6.88 8.73 3.17
N GLN A 93 7.67 8.78 2.10
CA GLN A 93 9.12 8.58 2.14
C GLN A 93 9.85 9.81 1.62
N PHE A 94 10.98 10.15 2.23
CA PHE A 94 11.77 11.34 1.91
C PHE A 94 13.26 11.04 1.93
N HIS A 95 14.02 11.63 1.00
CA HIS A 95 15.44 11.84 1.17
C HIS A 95 15.66 13.02 2.11
N VAL A 96 16.51 12.83 3.12
CA VAL A 96 17.04 13.90 3.97
C VAL A 96 18.43 14.24 3.45
N TYR A 97 18.59 15.44 2.91
CA TYR A 97 19.89 15.92 2.46
C TYR A 97 20.51 16.84 3.51
N LEU A 98 21.77 16.59 3.88
CA LEU A 98 22.52 17.43 4.80
C LEU A 98 23.53 18.30 4.05
N PHE A 99 23.65 19.56 4.46
CA PHE A 99 24.54 20.53 3.83
C PHE A 99 25.48 21.18 4.83
N ASN A 100 26.72 21.44 4.41
CA ASN A 100 27.69 22.21 5.19
C ASN A 100 27.51 23.74 5.00
N LYS A 101 28.37 24.54 5.63
CA LYS A 101 28.30 26.02 5.59
C LYS A 101 28.40 26.59 4.18
N ASP A 102 29.08 25.90 3.29
CA ASP A 102 29.25 26.28 1.88
C ASP A 102 28.06 25.83 1.01
N LYS A 103 26.99 25.30 1.63
CA LYS A 103 25.82 24.71 0.96
C LYS A 103 26.15 23.52 0.07
N THR A 104 27.29 22.88 0.29
CA THR A 104 27.63 21.63 -0.39
C THR A 104 26.89 20.49 0.30
N ARG A 105 26.30 19.58 -0.47
CA ARG A 105 25.66 18.37 0.07
C ARG A 105 26.72 17.42 0.61
N VAL A 106 26.62 17.07 1.89
CA VAL A 106 27.62 16.29 2.62
C VAL A 106 27.07 15.00 3.20
N GLY A 107 25.75 14.82 3.22
CA GLY A 107 25.11 13.58 3.67
C GLY A 107 23.72 13.40 3.04
N GLU A 108 23.27 12.16 3.02
CA GLU A 108 21.98 11.73 2.51
C GLU A 108 21.52 10.48 3.26
N ASP A 109 20.25 10.42 3.63
CA ASP A 109 19.58 9.19 4.05
C ASP A 109 18.07 9.23 3.77
N GLY A 110 17.39 8.10 3.88
CA GLY A 110 15.94 7.99 3.75
C GLY A 110 15.21 8.04 5.10
N ILE A 111 14.07 8.73 5.16
CA ILE A 111 13.11 8.63 6.27
C ILE A 111 11.74 8.23 5.76
N GLU A 112 11.00 7.51 6.60
CA GLU A 112 9.63 7.09 6.33
C GLU A 112 8.70 7.53 7.46
N VAL A 113 7.51 7.99 7.09
CA VAL A 113 6.39 8.25 7.99
C VAL A 113 5.23 7.38 7.54
N SER A 114 4.76 6.50 8.42
CA SER A 114 3.65 5.58 8.11
C SER A 114 2.54 5.68 9.14
N ASN A 115 1.32 5.48 8.66
CA ASN A 115 0.10 5.36 9.45
C ASN A 115 -0.18 6.50 10.44
N VAL A 116 0.03 7.77 10.06
CA VAL A 116 -0.19 8.93 10.94
C VAL A 116 -1.56 9.54 10.70
N GLY A 117 -2.43 9.55 11.73
CA GLY A 117 -3.78 10.10 11.65
C GLY A 117 -3.81 11.64 11.56
N PRO A 118 -4.94 12.25 11.20
CA PRO A 118 -5.07 13.72 11.13
C PRO A 118 -4.70 14.40 12.45
N GLY A 119 -3.78 15.36 12.42
CA GLY A 119 -3.30 16.09 13.61
C GLY A 119 -2.31 15.32 14.50
N GLU A 120 -2.11 14.02 14.27
CA GLU A 120 -1.20 13.17 15.04
C GLU A 120 0.26 13.53 14.77
N SER A 121 1.12 13.27 15.75
CA SER A 121 2.57 13.43 15.61
C SER A 121 3.29 12.14 15.99
N VAL A 122 4.22 11.72 15.14
CA VAL A 122 5.16 10.62 15.44
C VAL A 122 6.54 11.20 15.72
N LYS A 123 7.26 10.56 16.65
CA LYS A 123 8.63 10.92 17.00
C LYS A 123 9.54 9.73 16.76
N PHE A 124 10.63 9.96 16.06
CA PHE A 124 11.62 8.93 15.76
C PHE A 124 13.01 9.54 15.69
N GLU A 125 14.02 8.69 15.75
CA GLU A 125 15.42 9.08 15.58
C GLU A 125 15.87 8.69 14.17
N THR A 126 16.66 9.55 13.51
CA THR A 126 17.32 9.25 12.23
C THR A 126 18.82 9.49 12.37
N THR A 127 19.62 8.69 11.67
CA THR A 127 21.09 8.79 11.67
C THR A 127 21.57 8.94 10.23
N VAL A 128 22.12 10.10 9.89
CA VAL A 128 22.66 10.35 8.55
C VAL A 128 24.18 10.34 8.61
N ALA A 129 24.82 9.54 7.76
CA ALA A 129 26.26 9.63 7.57
C ALA A 129 26.59 10.86 6.70
N ALA A 130 27.57 11.65 7.12
CA ALA A 130 28.04 12.80 6.35
C ALA A 130 29.57 12.87 6.29
N SER A 131 30.09 13.40 5.18
CA SER A 131 31.53 13.59 4.93
C SER A 131 32.12 14.82 5.59
N ASP A 132 31.28 15.72 6.09
CA ASP A 132 31.66 16.98 6.75
C ASP A 132 30.60 17.35 7.81
N THR A 133 30.81 18.46 8.51
CA THR A 133 29.90 18.99 9.53
C THR A 133 28.66 19.64 8.90
N PRO A 134 27.46 19.07 9.07
CA PRO A 134 26.24 19.65 8.56
C PRO A 134 25.78 20.83 9.41
N VAL A 135 25.18 21.83 8.76
CA VAL A 135 24.58 23.01 9.42
C VAL A 135 23.12 23.24 9.01
N SER A 136 22.66 22.59 7.94
CA SER A 136 21.27 22.62 7.49
C SER A 136 20.85 21.29 6.86
N ALA A 137 19.56 21.09 6.73
CA ALA A 137 18.95 19.94 6.06
C ALA A 137 17.86 20.39 5.07
N SER A 138 17.56 19.56 4.08
CA SER A 138 16.35 19.67 3.24
C SER A 138 15.68 18.31 3.10
N LEU A 139 14.41 18.32 2.66
CA LEU A 139 13.64 17.13 2.38
C LEU A 139 13.17 17.12 0.94
N GLU A 140 13.42 16.01 0.24
CA GLU A 140 12.84 15.75 -1.07
C GLU A 140 12.01 14.47 -1.01
N PRO A 141 10.79 14.45 -1.56
CA PRO A 141 9.95 13.25 -1.53
C PRO A 141 10.59 12.16 -2.39
N ILE A 142 10.63 10.94 -1.85
CA ILE A 142 10.96 9.75 -2.64
C ILE A 142 9.71 9.42 -3.43
N THR A 143 9.62 9.95 -4.64
CA THR A 143 8.60 9.53 -5.59
C THR A 143 8.98 8.14 -6.07
N GLN A 144 8.49 7.11 -5.39
CA GLN A 144 8.51 5.77 -5.93
C GLN A 144 7.69 5.84 -7.22
N SER A 145 8.35 5.78 -8.38
CA SER A 145 7.64 5.67 -9.66
C SER A 145 6.66 4.53 -9.50
N ALA A 146 5.36 4.79 -9.61
CA ALA A 146 4.33 3.77 -9.47
C ALA A 146 4.76 2.60 -10.34
N LYS A 147 5.18 1.50 -9.71
CA LYS A 147 5.82 0.41 -10.42
C LYS A 147 4.74 -0.26 -11.24
N VAL A 148 4.70 0.07 -12.52
CA VAL A 148 3.73 -0.52 -13.43
C VAL A 148 4.31 -1.78 -14.06
N VAL A 149 3.45 -2.79 -14.19
CA VAL A 149 3.76 -4.07 -14.81
C VAL A 149 3.05 -4.10 -16.17
N THR A 150 3.81 -4.44 -17.20
CA THR A 150 3.28 -4.61 -18.55
C THR A 150 3.04 -6.09 -18.83
N LEU A 151 1.84 -6.43 -19.28
CA LEU A 151 1.37 -7.80 -19.51
C LEU A 151 0.74 -7.92 -20.90
N THR A 152 0.90 -9.07 -21.53
CA THR A 152 0.16 -9.41 -22.76
C THR A 152 -1.10 -10.18 -22.38
N VAL A 153 -2.26 -9.69 -22.82
CA VAL A 153 -3.55 -10.33 -22.58
C VAL A 153 -4.05 -10.94 -23.87
N ASN A 154 -4.35 -12.23 -23.84
CA ASN A 154 -4.90 -13.02 -24.93
C ASN A 154 -6.30 -13.51 -24.59
N SER A 155 -7.08 -13.82 -25.62
CA SER A 155 -8.32 -14.56 -25.43
C SER A 155 -8.54 -15.66 -26.48
N THR A 156 -9.37 -16.63 -26.12
CA THR A 156 -9.90 -17.63 -27.03
C THR A 156 -11.43 -17.52 -27.07
N PRO A 157 -12.04 -17.13 -28.20
CA PRO A 157 -11.40 -16.76 -29.47
C PRO A 157 -10.67 -15.41 -29.38
N GLN A 158 -9.73 -15.18 -30.32
CA GLN A 158 -9.01 -13.91 -30.44
C GLN A 158 -9.92 -12.78 -30.92
N GLY A 159 -9.55 -11.52 -30.68
CA GLY A 159 -10.35 -10.35 -31.01
C GLY A 159 -11.56 -10.17 -30.08
N ALA A 160 -11.38 -10.47 -28.80
CA ALA A 160 -12.37 -10.12 -27.78
C ALA A 160 -12.07 -8.70 -27.28
N LEU A 161 -13.12 -7.90 -27.07
CA LEU A 161 -13.01 -6.60 -26.44
C LEU A 161 -12.56 -6.75 -24.99
N LEU A 162 -11.49 -6.05 -24.62
CA LEU A 162 -10.90 -6.05 -23.29
C LEU A 162 -11.19 -4.73 -22.59
N LYS A 163 -11.65 -4.83 -21.34
CA LYS A 163 -11.73 -3.71 -20.38
C LYS A 163 -10.89 -4.02 -19.15
N VAL A 164 -10.17 -3.02 -18.65
CA VAL A 164 -9.41 -3.08 -17.39
C VAL A 164 -10.07 -2.12 -16.41
N ASP A 165 -10.55 -2.65 -15.28
CA ASP A 165 -11.25 -1.86 -14.25
C ASP A 165 -12.45 -1.06 -14.79
N GLY A 166 -13.11 -1.61 -15.81
CA GLY A 166 -14.25 -1.01 -16.49
C GLY A 166 -13.90 -0.07 -17.65
N ALA A 167 -12.63 0.35 -17.79
CA ALA A 167 -12.17 1.16 -18.91
C ALA A 167 -11.80 0.29 -20.11
N GLU A 168 -12.31 0.63 -21.28
CA GLU A 168 -12.03 -0.09 -22.53
C GLU A 168 -10.62 0.20 -23.04
N VAL A 169 -9.86 -0.87 -23.31
CA VAL A 169 -8.45 -0.76 -23.71
C VAL A 169 -8.17 -1.28 -25.13
N GLY A 170 -9.16 -1.88 -25.78
CA GLY A 170 -9.10 -2.42 -27.14
C GLY A 170 -9.38 -3.92 -27.21
N GLU A 171 -9.00 -4.57 -28.31
CA GLU A 171 -9.24 -6.01 -28.53
C GLU A 171 -7.99 -6.85 -28.29
N THR A 172 -8.18 -8.11 -27.89
CA THR A 172 -7.10 -9.11 -27.69
C THR A 172 -6.56 -9.66 -29.04
N PRO A 173 -5.25 -9.98 -29.14
CA PRO A 173 -4.20 -9.81 -28.13
C PRO A 173 -3.88 -8.33 -27.86
N ARG A 174 -3.77 -7.96 -26.58
CA ARG A 174 -3.49 -6.58 -26.17
C ARG A 174 -2.44 -6.52 -25.09
N MET A 175 -1.47 -5.62 -25.25
CA MET A 175 -0.55 -5.27 -24.17
C MET A 175 -1.18 -4.21 -23.28
N ILE A 176 -1.21 -4.46 -21.97
CA ILE A 176 -1.73 -3.54 -20.96
C ILE A 176 -0.68 -3.24 -19.91
N THR A 177 -0.82 -2.10 -19.24
CA THR A 177 0.06 -1.65 -18.17
C THR A 177 -0.78 -1.38 -16.93
N VAL A 178 -0.46 -2.05 -15.83
CA VAL A 178 -1.22 -2.01 -14.57
C VAL A 178 -0.30 -1.78 -13.38
N GLY A 179 -0.76 -1.06 -12.36
CA GLY A 179 0.00 -0.85 -11.12
C GLY A 179 -0.11 -2.05 -10.16
N PRO A 180 0.52 -1.99 -8.98
CA PRO A 180 0.30 -2.98 -7.94
C PRO A 180 -1.12 -2.85 -7.37
N GLY A 181 -1.75 -3.98 -7.08
CA GLY A 181 -3.12 -4.04 -6.55
C GLY A 181 -4.01 -5.05 -7.27
N HIS A 182 -5.29 -4.99 -6.96
CA HIS A 182 -6.31 -5.82 -7.59
C HIS A 182 -6.95 -5.09 -8.77
N HIS A 183 -7.00 -5.78 -9.92
CA HIS A 183 -7.59 -5.33 -11.16
C HIS A 183 -8.62 -6.35 -11.63
N ILE A 184 -9.64 -5.89 -12.36
CA ILE A 184 -10.62 -6.76 -13.01
C ILE A 184 -10.52 -6.60 -14.52
N LEU A 185 -10.11 -7.68 -15.19
CA LEU A 185 -10.18 -7.77 -16.65
C LEU A 185 -11.57 -8.27 -17.04
N THR A 186 -12.22 -7.58 -17.98
CA THR A 186 -13.50 -8.01 -18.56
C THR A 186 -13.33 -8.25 -20.05
N PHE A 187 -13.82 -9.40 -20.51
CA PHE A 187 -13.73 -9.85 -21.89
C PHE A 187 -15.13 -9.96 -22.47
N SER A 188 -15.35 -9.38 -23.64
CA SER A 188 -16.61 -9.48 -24.37
C SER A 188 -16.36 -9.76 -25.84
N LYS A 189 -17.14 -10.66 -26.43
CA LYS A 189 -17.07 -10.96 -27.85
C LYS A 189 -18.44 -11.37 -28.36
N GLU A 190 -18.82 -10.87 -29.52
CA GLU A 190 -20.10 -11.22 -30.13
C GLU A 190 -20.24 -12.75 -30.28
N GLY A 191 -21.38 -13.28 -29.83
CA GLY A 191 -21.67 -14.71 -29.86
C GLY A 191 -21.17 -15.50 -28.65
N PHE A 192 -20.41 -14.90 -27.73
CA PHE A 192 -19.82 -15.55 -26.56
C PHE A 192 -20.34 -14.94 -25.26
N THR A 193 -20.30 -15.73 -24.18
CA THR A 193 -20.64 -15.22 -22.85
C THR A 193 -19.49 -14.35 -22.33
N ASP A 194 -19.81 -13.15 -21.84
CA ASP A 194 -18.83 -12.23 -21.24
C ASP A 194 -18.12 -12.88 -20.04
N GLY A 195 -16.82 -12.60 -19.93
CA GLY A 195 -15.97 -13.15 -18.88
C GLY A 195 -15.33 -12.08 -18.01
N ARG A 196 -15.09 -12.42 -16.74
CA ARG A 196 -14.34 -11.57 -15.81
C ARG A 196 -13.18 -12.37 -15.23
N PHE A 197 -12.00 -11.77 -15.22
CA PHE A 197 -10.79 -12.37 -14.66
C PHE A 197 -10.19 -11.43 -13.61
N PRO A 198 -10.12 -11.83 -12.34
CA PRO A 198 -9.40 -11.07 -11.33
C PRO A 198 -7.89 -11.19 -11.56
N LEU A 199 -7.21 -10.05 -11.59
CA LEU A 199 -5.77 -9.95 -11.74
C LEU A 199 -5.21 -9.27 -10.49
N GLU A 200 -4.23 -9.90 -9.84
CA GLU A 200 -3.51 -9.32 -8.71
C GLU A 200 -2.06 -9.07 -9.11
N ILE A 201 -1.58 -7.86 -8.84
CA ILE A 201 -0.21 -7.44 -9.12
C ILE A 201 0.49 -7.10 -7.81
N GLY A 202 1.49 -7.89 -7.46
CA GLY A 202 2.33 -7.68 -6.29
C GLY A 202 3.34 -6.53 -6.50
N PRO A 203 3.87 -5.95 -5.41
CA PRO A 203 4.89 -4.90 -5.49
C PRO A 203 6.19 -5.39 -6.16
N ASN A 204 6.42 -6.70 -6.20
CA ASN A 204 7.63 -7.31 -6.76
C ASN A 204 7.43 -7.91 -8.16
N ASP A 205 6.22 -7.87 -8.73
CA ASP A 205 5.94 -8.43 -10.05
C ASP A 205 6.70 -7.70 -11.16
N VAL A 206 7.02 -8.43 -12.24
CA VAL A 206 7.85 -7.95 -13.35
C VAL A 206 7.09 -7.97 -14.66
N SER A 207 7.44 -7.06 -15.57
CA SER A 207 6.83 -6.99 -16.90
C SER A 207 7.19 -8.20 -17.76
N GLY A 208 6.34 -8.51 -18.74
CA GLY A 208 6.53 -9.60 -19.71
C GLY A 208 5.67 -10.83 -19.45
N GLY A 209 4.84 -10.82 -18.41
CA GLY A 209 3.85 -11.86 -18.15
C GLY A 209 2.77 -11.94 -19.23
N THR A 210 2.10 -13.09 -19.34
CA THR A 210 0.97 -13.31 -20.24
C THR A 210 -0.23 -13.82 -19.45
N VAL A 211 -1.41 -13.25 -19.74
CA VAL A 211 -2.71 -13.73 -19.25
C VAL A 211 -3.50 -14.22 -20.46
N SER A 212 -4.07 -15.41 -20.36
CA SER A 212 -4.94 -15.98 -21.40
C SER A 212 -6.29 -16.31 -20.79
N PHE A 213 -7.36 -15.83 -21.41
CA PHE A 213 -8.73 -16.07 -20.96
C PHE A 213 -9.55 -16.78 -22.05
N GLU A 214 -10.21 -17.88 -21.68
CA GLU A 214 -11.12 -18.58 -22.58
C GLU A 214 -12.54 -18.05 -22.34
N LEU A 215 -13.14 -17.43 -23.36
CA LEU A 215 -14.54 -17.04 -23.26
C LEU A 215 -15.41 -18.29 -23.16
N GLY A 216 -16.47 -18.20 -22.37
CA GLY A 216 -17.40 -19.30 -22.17
C GLY A 216 -18.09 -19.72 -23.47
N ASN A 217 -18.91 -20.76 -23.36
CA ASN A 217 -19.70 -21.31 -24.48
C ASN A 217 -20.46 -20.21 -25.23
N ALA A 218 -20.81 -20.49 -26.49
CA ALA A 218 -21.63 -19.60 -27.29
C ALA A 218 -22.84 -19.12 -26.47
N ALA A 219 -23.07 -17.81 -26.37
CA ALA A 219 -24.16 -17.29 -25.54
C ALA A 219 -25.55 -17.57 -26.14
N PHE A 220 -25.60 -17.96 -27.42
CA PHE A 220 -26.81 -18.07 -28.21
C PHE A 220 -26.89 -19.40 -28.96
N ASP A 221 -28.10 -19.79 -29.35
CA ASP A 221 -28.29 -20.85 -30.34
C ASP A 221 -27.90 -20.32 -31.73
N SER A 222 -27.58 -21.24 -32.66
CA SER A 222 -27.17 -20.88 -34.01
C SER A 222 -28.02 -21.60 -35.05
N VAL A 223 -28.49 -20.84 -36.05
CA VAL A 223 -29.29 -21.32 -37.17
C VAL A 223 -28.54 -21.09 -38.47
N GLU A 224 -28.07 -22.16 -39.10
CA GLU A 224 -27.49 -22.12 -40.42
C GLU A 224 -28.58 -22.24 -41.48
N LEU A 225 -28.60 -21.31 -42.42
CA LEU A 225 -29.50 -21.27 -43.56
C LEU A 225 -28.88 -22.00 -44.76
N ARG A 226 -29.73 -22.44 -45.68
CA ARG A 226 -29.33 -23.16 -46.90
C ARG A 226 -28.60 -22.27 -47.90
N ASP A 227 -28.80 -20.96 -47.83
CA ASP A 227 -28.06 -19.96 -48.60
C ASP A 227 -26.66 -19.67 -48.01
N GLY A 228 -26.31 -20.30 -46.88
CA GLY A 228 -25.04 -20.12 -46.18
C GLY A 228 -25.07 -19.05 -45.09
N GLY A 229 -26.18 -18.32 -44.91
CA GLY A 229 -26.34 -17.37 -43.81
C GLY A 229 -26.34 -18.07 -42.45
N VAL A 230 -25.85 -17.40 -41.42
CA VAL A 230 -25.90 -17.88 -40.03
C VAL A 230 -26.56 -16.83 -39.17
N LEU A 231 -27.55 -17.24 -38.38
CA LEU A 231 -28.28 -16.38 -37.47
C LEU A 231 -28.06 -16.86 -36.03
N ASN A 232 -27.52 -15.98 -35.18
CA ASN A 232 -27.24 -16.26 -33.78
C ASN A 232 -28.31 -15.58 -32.91
N GLY A 233 -28.97 -16.35 -32.05
CA GLY A 233 -30.01 -15.86 -31.15
C GLY A 233 -30.60 -16.97 -30.29
N ASP A 234 -31.57 -16.65 -29.45
CA ASP A 234 -32.27 -17.68 -28.68
C ASP A 234 -33.34 -18.33 -29.54
N LEU A 235 -33.28 -19.66 -29.74
CA LEU A 235 -34.38 -20.37 -30.39
C LEU A 235 -35.60 -20.33 -29.45
N VAL A 236 -36.70 -19.75 -29.93
CA VAL A 236 -37.95 -19.61 -29.16
C VAL A 236 -38.86 -20.78 -29.43
N SER A 237 -39.09 -21.10 -30.71
CA SER A 237 -39.98 -22.19 -31.11
C SER A 237 -39.61 -22.76 -32.48
N ILE A 238 -40.05 -23.99 -32.75
CA ILE A 238 -39.84 -24.68 -34.02
C ILE A 238 -41.11 -25.43 -34.42
N SER A 239 -41.54 -25.24 -35.66
CA SER A 239 -42.65 -25.97 -36.26
C SER A 239 -42.25 -26.59 -37.60
N GLY A 240 -43.20 -27.25 -38.26
CA GLY A 240 -42.98 -27.83 -39.60
C GLY A 240 -42.75 -26.78 -40.69
N MET A 241 -43.20 -25.53 -40.50
CA MET A 241 -43.13 -24.48 -41.52
C MET A 241 -42.36 -23.23 -41.09
N ASP A 242 -42.22 -23.00 -39.78
CA ASP A 242 -41.65 -21.78 -39.23
C ASP A 242 -40.68 -22.05 -38.09
N LEU A 243 -39.68 -21.18 -37.97
CA LEU A 243 -38.69 -21.15 -36.91
C LEU A 243 -38.66 -19.74 -36.32
N GLU A 244 -38.89 -19.61 -35.01
CA GLU A 244 -38.83 -18.33 -34.31
C GLU A 244 -37.51 -18.22 -33.54
N VAL A 245 -36.71 -17.22 -33.87
CA VAL A 245 -35.43 -16.94 -33.18
C VAL A 245 -35.46 -15.52 -32.64
N ARG A 246 -35.15 -15.35 -31.35
CA ARG A 246 -35.02 -14.05 -30.72
C ARG A 246 -33.59 -13.53 -30.90
N VAL A 247 -33.44 -12.43 -31.63
CA VAL A 247 -32.16 -11.76 -31.90
C VAL A 247 -32.26 -10.33 -31.37
N GLY A 248 -31.38 -9.94 -30.45
CA GLY A 248 -31.40 -8.58 -29.87
C GLY A 248 -32.75 -8.19 -29.25
N GLY A 249 -33.47 -9.16 -28.65
CA GLY A 249 -34.80 -8.94 -28.06
C GLY A 249 -35.98 -8.97 -29.04
N THR A 250 -35.74 -9.02 -30.35
CA THR A 250 -36.79 -9.09 -31.37
C THR A 250 -36.96 -10.51 -31.90
N ILE A 251 -38.19 -10.98 -32.06
CA ILE A 251 -38.48 -12.29 -32.67
C ILE A 251 -38.39 -12.17 -34.19
N GLN A 252 -37.58 -13.04 -34.80
CA GLN A 252 -37.50 -13.23 -36.24
C GLN A 252 -38.15 -14.55 -36.65
N HIS A 253 -39.00 -14.51 -37.67
CA HIS A 253 -39.61 -15.68 -38.28
C HIS A 253 -38.80 -16.11 -39.50
N ILE A 254 -38.46 -17.40 -39.55
CA ILE A 254 -37.66 -17.99 -40.61
C ILE A 254 -38.42 -19.20 -41.16
N ASP A 255 -38.69 -19.18 -42.47
CA ASP A 255 -39.25 -20.33 -43.17
C ASP A 255 -38.36 -21.57 -42.94
N ARG A 256 -38.97 -22.63 -42.39
CA ARG A 256 -38.27 -23.86 -42.02
C ARG A 256 -37.54 -24.51 -43.19
N ASN A 257 -38.01 -24.30 -44.42
CA ASN A 257 -37.39 -24.82 -45.64
C ASN A 257 -36.05 -24.14 -45.98
N LYS A 258 -35.82 -22.93 -45.46
CA LYS A 258 -34.54 -22.22 -45.63
C LYS A 258 -33.50 -22.65 -44.61
N VAL A 259 -33.88 -23.36 -43.57
CA VAL A 259 -32.97 -23.79 -42.51
C VAL A 259 -32.22 -25.05 -42.96
N LYS A 260 -30.90 -25.02 -42.83
CA LYS A 260 -30.00 -26.14 -43.07
C LYS A 260 -29.72 -26.91 -41.78
N ARG A 261 -29.35 -26.20 -40.71
CA ARG A 261 -28.95 -26.80 -39.43
C ARG A 261 -29.30 -25.88 -38.28
N ILE A 262 -29.67 -26.46 -37.14
CA ILE A 262 -29.88 -25.75 -35.88
C ILE A 262 -28.91 -26.36 -34.88
N VAL A 263 -28.14 -25.50 -34.21
CA VAL A 263 -27.22 -25.88 -33.15
C VAL A 263 -27.71 -25.19 -31.88
N LEU A 264 -28.14 -26.00 -30.92
CA LEU A 264 -28.56 -25.50 -29.62
C LEU A 264 -27.36 -25.42 -28.70
N THR A 265 -27.24 -24.29 -28.00
CA THR A 265 -26.26 -24.16 -26.94
C THR A 265 -26.81 -24.83 -25.68
N GLN A 266 -26.00 -25.70 -25.06
CA GLN A 266 -26.35 -26.32 -23.79
C GLN A 266 -26.43 -25.24 -22.70
N ARG A 267 -27.61 -25.09 -22.11
CA ARG A 267 -27.86 -24.20 -20.98
C ARG A 267 -27.97 -25.03 -19.72
N GLU A 268 -27.46 -24.50 -18.61
CA GLU A 268 -27.77 -25.06 -17.29
C GLU A 268 -29.27 -24.84 -17.03
N ALA A 269 -29.99 -25.89 -16.66
CA ALA A 269 -31.39 -25.74 -16.29
C ALA A 269 -31.47 -24.83 -15.05
N PRO A 270 -32.43 -23.88 -14.99
CA PRO A 270 -32.67 -23.18 -13.74
C PRO A 270 -32.94 -24.21 -12.64
N THR A 271 -32.31 -24.02 -11.47
CA THR A 271 -32.56 -24.87 -10.31
C THR A 271 -34.07 -24.93 -10.08
N PRO A 272 -34.69 -26.12 -9.99
CA PRO A 272 -36.12 -26.21 -9.74
C PRO A 272 -36.43 -25.45 -8.46
N GLU A 273 -37.22 -24.37 -8.53
CA GLU A 273 -37.83 -23.80 -7.35
C GLU A 273 -38.75 -24.87 -6.76
N LEU A 274 -38.32 -25.49 -5.66
CA LEU A 274 -39.17 -26.37 -4.89
C LEU A 274 -40.41 -25.56 -4.48
N PRO A 275 -41.63 -26.07 -4.71
CA PRO A 275 -42.83 -25.39 -4.23
C PRO A 275 -42.68 -25.16 -2.73
N THR A 276 -42.79 -23.90 -2.29
CA THR A 276 -42.87 -23.58 -0.87
C THR A 276 -43.98 -24.42 -0.26
N ALA A 277 -43.61 -25.27 0.71
CA ALA A 277 -44.56 -26.12 1.41
C ALA A 277 -45.72 -25.27 1.91
N ALA A 278 -46.95 -25.68 1.58
CA ALA A 278 -48.15 -25.02 2.06
C ALA A 278 -48.09 -24.97 3.60
N PRO A 279 -48.50 -23.85 4.24
CA PRO A 279 -48.55 -23.79 5.69
C PRO A 279 -49.48 -24.87 6.21
N ASN A 280 -48.98 -25.69 7.15
CA ASN A 280 -49.77 -26.74 7.79
C ASN A 280 -50.99 -26.12 8.49
N PRO A 281 -52.17 -26.77 8.42
CA PRO A 281 -53.43 -26.27 8.97
C PRO A 281 -53.42 -26.15 10.51
#